data_AF-A0AAN8JT59-F1
#
_entry.id   AF-A0AAN8JT59-F1
#
_cell.length_a   1.000
_cell.length_b   1.000
_cell.length_c   1.000
_cell.angle_alpha   90.00
_cell.angle_beta   90.00
_cell.angle_gamma   90.00
#
_symmetry.space_group_name_H-M   'P 1'
#
loop_
_entity.id
_entity.type
_entity.pdbx_description
1 polymer ?
#
loop_
_entity_poly.entity_id
_entity_poly.type
_entity_poly.pdbx_seq_one_letter_code
_entity_poly.pdbx_strand_id
1 'polypeptide(L)'
;MKTFGLLVLALVAYYHAAEAVECNQWTKFYSRDFPSGNGDYELLSDIIDENPQDDICDTPSGIEARTIDGVDYKDAGQIVTISPETGFYCVNSQQNGARCLNYEVRFCCLKPTPTCTGTWSQFYNRDAPSGSGDWETLKDLRNVHSNLCANPSAIDARVVQTNLDYRTANENVGLSPAYGLWCQNKHQTDNYCQNYKVRFCCP
;
A
#
# COMPACT_ATOMS: atom_id res chain seq x y z
N MET A 1 26.81 -52.79 29.26
CA MET A 1 26.98 -52.34 27.85
C MET A 1 26.15 -53.27 26.98
N LYS A 2 25.12 -52.90 26.23
CA LYS A 2 24.49 -51.62 25.89
C LYS A 2 23.00 -51.94 25.66
N THR A 3 22.12 -51.07 26.15
CA THR A 3 20.68 -51.09 25.91
C THR A 3 20.41 -50.71 24.45
N PHE A 4 19.61 -51.48 23.72
CA PHE A 4 19.09 -51.08 22.40
C PHE A 4 17.86 -50.20 22.61
N GLY A 5 18.02 -48.89 22.44
CA GLY A 5 16.92 -47.93 22.37
C GLY A 5 16.40 -47.84 20.94
N LEU A 6 15.09 -48.09 20.76
CA LEU A 6 14.35 -47.74 19.55
C LEU A 6 14.46 -46.22 19.32
N LEU A 7 15.11 -45.83 18.21
CA LEU A 7 15.01 -44.46 17.70
C LEU A 7 13.64 -44.34 17.03
N VAL A 8 12.67 -43.77 17.75
CA VAL A 8 11.45 -43.25 17.12
C VAL A 8 11.88 -42.03 16.32
N LEU A 9 12.01 -42.19 15.00
CA LEU A 9 12.12 -41.08 14.06
C LEU A 9 10.81 -40.29 14.13
N ALA A 10 10.77 -39.29 15.00
CA ALA A 10 9.76 -38.26 14.95
C ALA A 10 9.91 -37.56 13.59
N LEU A 11 8.98 -37.84 12.68
CA LEU A 11 8.70 -37.01 11.52
C LEU A 11 8.29 -35.64 12.04
N VAL A 12 9.28 -34.75 12.22
CA VAL A 12 9.02 -33.33 12.42
C VAL A 12 8.43 -32.85 11.11
N ALA A 13 7.10 -32.81 11.05
CA ALA A 13 6.39 -32.17 9.96
C ALA A 13 6.73 -30.67 10.00
N TYR A 14 7.74 -30.29 9.21
CA TYR A 14 8.03 -28.91 8.88
C TYR A 14 6.91 -28.39 7.97
N TYR A 15 5.76 -28.12 8.57
CA TYR A 15 4.82 -27.20 7.98
C TYR A 15 5.43 -25.81 8.17
N HIS A 16 6.10 -25.30 7.13
CA HIS A 16 6.29 -23.87 7.03
C HIS A 16 4.88 -23.29 6.91
N ALA A 17 4.39 -22.66 7.98
CA ALA A 17 3.35 -21.67 7.81
C ALA A 17 3.91 -20.68 6.79
N ALA A 18 3.27 -20.55 5.63
CA ALA A 18 3.58 -19.48 4.71
C ALA A 18 3.50 -18.19 5.53
N GLU A 19 4.64 -17.50 5.68
CA GLU A 19 4.65 -16.18 6.31
C GLU A 19 3.58 -15.36 5.59
N ALA A 20 2.65 -14.78 6.35
CA ALA A 20 1.74 -13.81 5.77
C ALA A 20 2.60 -12.75 5.10
N VAL A 21 2.47 -12.56 3.79
CA VAL A 21 3.22 -11.54 3.08
C VAL A 21 2.79 -10.21 3.69
N GLU A 22 3.65 -9.65 4.55
CA GLU A 22 3.37 -8.40 5.24
C GLU A 22 3.10 -7.33 4.18
N CYS A 23 1.96 -6.65 4.32
CA CYS A 23 1.57 -5.65 3.35
C CYS A 23 2.62 -4.53 3.31
N ASN A 24 3.16 -4.26 2.13
CA ASN A 24 4.19 -3.25 1.99
C ASN A 24 3.75 -2.00 1.24
N GLN A 25 2.51 -1.91 0.77
CA GLN A 25 1.94 -0.66 0.25
C GLN A 25 0.41 -0.71 0.33
N TRP A 26 -0.15 0.06 1.27
CA TRP A 26 -1.58 0.29 1.36
C TRP A 26 -1.99 1.46 0.47
N THR A 27 -3.14 1.36 -0.18
CA THR A 27 -3.80 2.52 -0.79
C THR A 27 -4.36 3.45 0.29
N LYS A 28 -4.82 4.64 -0.10
CA LYS A 28 -5.79 5.39 0.70
C LYS A 28 -7.07 4.57 0.92
N PHE A 29 -7.91 5.00 1.85
CA PHE A 29 -9.26 4.47 1.99
C PHE A 29 -10.17 5.02 0.87
N TYR A 30 -11.09 4.18 0.42
CA TYR A 30 -12.13 4.45 -0.57
C TYR A 30 -13.49 4.14 0.07
N SER A 31 -14.41 5.10 0.01
CA SER A 31 -15.83 4.95 0.30
C SER A 31 -16.57 5.40 -0.95
N ARG A 32 -16.97 4.43 -1.78
CA ARG A 32 -17.57 4.65 -3.09
C ARG A 32 -19.08 4.56 -3.01
N ASP A 33 -19.61 3.63 -2.22
CA ASP A 33 -21.04 3.47 -2.03
C ASP A 33 -21.48 4.11 -0.70
N PHE A 34 -22.73 4.53 -0.66
CA PHE A 34 -23.37 4.88 0.60
C PHE A 34 -24.31 3.73 0.97
N PRO A 35 -24.66 3.52 2.25
CA PRO A 35 -25.56 2.46 2.71
C PRO A 35 -27.05 2.63 2.30
N SER A 36 -27.28 3.02 1.04
CA SER A 36 -28.55 3.27 0.37
C SER A 36 -29.02 2.02 -0.38
N GLY A 37 -30.27 1.99 -0.84
CA GLY A 37 -30.80 0.82 -1.55
C GLY A 37 -30.64 -0.50 -0.77
N ASN A 38 -29.88 -1.45 -1.34
CA ASN A 38 -29.74 -2.83 -0.86
C ASN A 38 -28.60 -3.08 0.13
N GLY A 39 -27.71 -2.12 0.37
CA GLY A 39 -26.54 -2.37 1.21
C GLY A 39 -25.48 -1.30 1.04
N ASP A 40 -24.24 -1.68 1.28
CA ASP A 40 -23.04 -0.86 1.10
C ASP A 40 -21.98 -1.71 0.39
N TYR A 41 -21.51 -1.28 -0.78
CA TYR A 41 -20.68 -2.09 -1.69
C TYR A 41 -19.41 -1.35 -2.12
N GLU A 42 -18.29 -1.78 -1.54
CA GLU A 42 -16.93 -1.28 -1.82
C GLU A 42 -16.18 -2.33 -2.66
N LEU A 43 -16.65 -2.52 -3.90
CA LEU A 43 -16.13 -3.53 -4.81
C LEU A 43 -14.82 -3.08 -5.46
N LEU A 44 -13.85 -4.00 -5.57
CA LEU A 44 -12.53 -3.69 -6.13
C LEU A 44 -12.63 -3.16 -7.57
N SER A 45 -13.45 -3.80 -8.41
CA SER A 45 -13.62 -3.41 -9.82
C SER A 45 -14.12 -1.98 -9.96
N ASP A 46 -15.14 -1.62 -9.20
CA ASP A 46 -15.76 -0.30 -9.25
C ASP A 46 -14.79 0.78 -8.74
N ILE A 47 -14.03 0.45 -7.69
CA ILE A 47 -13.00 1.34 -7.14
C ILE A 47 -11.86 1.54 -8.14
N ILE A 48 -11.39 0.51 -8.84
CA ILE A 48 -10.37 0.63 -9.90
C ILE A 48 -10.90 1.51 -11.05
N ASP A 49 -12.10 1.22 -11.55
CA ASP A 49 -12.70 1.91 -12.70
C ASP A 49 -12.93 3.40 -12.42
N GLU A 50 -13.31 3.76 -11.19
CA GLU A 50 -13.56 5.14 -10.78
C GLU A 50 -12.29 5.90 -10.34
N ASN A 51 -11.17 5.19 -10.10
CA ASN A 51 -9.90 5.77 -9.64
C ASN A 51 -8.69 5.35 -10.50
N PRO A 52 -8.72 5.51 -11.84
CA PRO A 52 -7.63 5.08 -12.73
C PRO A 52 -6.29 5.80 -12.46
N GLN A 53 -6.30 6.90 -11.72
CA GLN A 53 -5.11 7.66 -11.34
C GLN A 53 -4.38 7.13 -10.09
N ASP A 54 -5.00 6.25 -9.29
CA ASP A 54 -4.51 5.90 -7.95
C ASP A 54 -3.62 4.63 -7.93
N ASP A 55 -3.24 4.08 -9.10
CA ASP A 55 -2.33 2.92 -9.25
C ASP A 55 -2.71 1.73 -8.35
N ILE A 56 -4.01 1.47 -8.27
CA ILE A 56 -4.57 0.33 -7.54
C ILE A 56 -4.24 -0.94 -8.34
N CYS A 57 -3.62 -1.92 -7.71
CA CYS A 57 -3.27 -3.17 -8.35
C CYS A 57 -4.50 -4.05 -8.61
N ASP A 58 -4.52 -4.73 -9.76
CA ASP A 58 -5.62 -5.64 -10.16
C ASP A 58 -5.79 -6.85 -9.22
N THR A 59 -4.71 -7.25 -8.54
CA THR A 59 -4.70 -8.38 -7.60
C THR A 59 -4.10 -7.96 -6.26
N PRO A 60 -4.89 -7.33 -5.37
CA PRO A 60 -4.45 -7.00 -4.02
C PRO A 60 -4.11 -8.26 -3.23
N SER A 61 -3.08 -8.19 -2.38
CA SER A 61 -2.71 -9.28 -1.46
C SER A 61 -3.46 -9.20 -0.13
N GLY A 62 -4.20 -8.11 0.09
CA GLY A 62 -4.86 -7.81 1.35
C GLY A 62 -5.90 -6.71 1.18
N ILE A 63 -6.82 -6.67 2.12
CA ILE A 63 -7.87 -5.66 2.21
C ILE A 63 -8.09 -5.32 3.68
N GLU A 64 -8.31 -4.05 3.97
CA GLU A 64 -8.81 -3.58 5.25
C GLU A 64 -10.13 -2.85 5.02
N ALA A 65 -11.06 -3.01 5.95
CA ALA A 65 -12.34 -2.32 5.95
C ALA A 65 -12.65 -1.75 7.31
N ARG A 66 -13.23 -0.56 7.35
CA ARG A 66 -13.70 0.10 8.57
C ARG A 66 -14.91 0.97 8.27
N THR A 67 -15.68 1.33 9.27
CA THR A 67 -16.71 2.36 9.10
C THR A 67 -16.04 3.72 8.82
N ILE A 68 -16.77 4.67 8.25
CA ILE A 68 -16.28 6.06 8.09
C ILE A 68 -15.89 6.72 9.42
N ASP A 69 -16.43 6.23 10.54
CA ASP A 69 -16.11 6.68 11.90
C ASP A 69 -14.87 5.97 12.47
N GLY A 70 -14.22 5.10 11.70
CA GLY A 70 -12.98 4.42 12.04
C GLY A 70 -13.12 3.12 12.83
N VAL A 71 -14.34 2.57 12.95
CA VAL A 71 -14.57 1.28 13.64
C VAL A 71 -14.19 0.13 12.71
N ASP A 72 -13.30 -0.76 13.14
CA ASP A 72 -12.94 -1.96 12.38
C ASP A 72 -14.18 -2.79 12.05
N TYR A 73 -14.26 -3.34 10.83
CA TYR A 73 -15.43 -4.09 10.38
C TYR A 73 -15.77 -5.28 11.30
N LYS A 74 -14.77 -5.88 11.97
CA LYS A 74 -14.94 -7.00 12.90
C LYS A 74 -15.65 -6.57 14.19
N ASP A 75 -15.46 -5.32 14.59
CA ASP A 75 -16.04 -4.74 15.80
C ASP A 75 -17.37 -4.02 15.54
N ALA A 76 -17.69 -3.78 14.26
CA ALA A 76 -18.91 -3.08 13.83
C ALA A 76 -20.21 -3.87 14.05
N GLY A 77 -20.12 -5.18 14.33
CA GLY A 77 -21.28 -6.02 14.66
C GLY A 77 -22.23 -6.31 13.49
N GLN A 78 -21.79 -6.12 12.24
CA GLN A 78 -22.57 -6.38 11.02
C GLN A 78 -22.07 -7.62 10.27
N ILE A 79 -22.99 -8.27 9.56
CA ILE A 79 -22.64 -9.40 8.68
C ILE A 79 -22.15 -8.83 7.36
N VAL A 80 -20.88 -9.06 7.05
CA VAL A 80 -20.20 -8.51 5.88
C VAL A 80 -19.44 -9.60 5.14
N THR A 81 -19.22 -9.39 3.84
CA THR A 81 -18.25 -10.17 3.06
C THR A 81 -17.07 -9.28 2.73
N ILE A 82 -15.86 -9.81 2.89
CA ILE A 82 -14.61 -9.09 2.64
C ILE A 82 -13.59 -10.05 2.03
N SER A 83 -12.98 -9.67 0.92
CA SER A 83 -11.90 -10.42 0.27
C SER A 83 -11.05 -9.49 -0.59
N PRO A 84 -9.73 -9.67 -0.69
CA PRO A 84 -8.89 -8.88 -1.59
C PRO A 84 -9.31 -8.97 -3.06
N GLU A 85 -9.88 -10.10 -3.48
CA GLU A 85 -10.26 -10.36 -4.87
C GLU A 85 -11.57 -9.68 -5.28
N THR A 86 -12.52 -9.53 -4.35
CA THR A 86 -13.85 -8.96 -4.65
C THR A 86 -14.01 -7.53 -4.11
N GLY A 87 -13.35 -7.21 -3.00
CA GLY A 87 -13.61 -6.01 -2.20
C GLY A 87 -14.42 -6.34 -0.94
N PHE A 88 -15.26 -5.40 -0.53
CA PHE A 88 -16.11 -5.50 0.65
C PHE A 88 -17.56 -5.24 0.28
N TYR A 89 -18.49 -5.94 0.93
CA TYR A 89 -19.89 -5.53 0.90
C TYR A 89 -20.66 -5.95 2.15
N CYS A 90 -21.64 -5.12 2.49
CA CYS A 90 -22.69 -5.38 3.46
C CYS A 90 -24.04 -5.40 2.74
N VAL A 91 -24.91 -6.36 3.06
CA VAL A 91 -26.27 -6.43 2.48
C VAL A 91 -27.32 -6.17 3.56
N ASN A 92 -28.22 -5.21 3.33
CA ASN A 92 -29.25 -4.80 4.29
C ASN A 92 -30.14 -5.97 4.72
N SER A 93 -30.54 -6.85 3.79
CA SER A 93 -31.40 -8.00 4.10
C SER A 93 -30.73 -9.09 4.94
N GLN A 94 -29.40 -9.04 5.06
CA GLN A 94 -28.64 -9.98 5.89
C GLN A 94 -28.45 -9.44 7.32
N GLN A 95 -28.72 -8.16 7.55
CA GLN A 95 -28.60 -7.57 8.88
C GLN A 95 -29.84 -7.87 9.72
N ASN A 96 -29.67 -8.00 11.04
CA ASN A 96 -30.76 -8.30 11.98
C ASN A 96 -31.66 -7.07 12.22
N GLY A 97 -32.37 -6.63 11.17
CA GLY A 97 -33.28 -5.49 11.18
C GLY A 97 -32.62 -4.11 11.07
N ALA A 98 -31.29 -4.04 11.07
CA ALA A 98 -30.53 -2.81 10.85
C ALA A 98 -30.23 -2.58 9.35
N ARG A 99 -29.87 -1.35 8.98
CA ARG A 99 -29.21 -1.08 7.70
C ARG A 99 -27.71 -1.25 7.86
N CYS A 100 -27.02 -1.50 6.75
CA CYS A 100 -25.56 -1.41 6.70
C CYS A 100 -25.08 -0.05 7.21
N LEU A 101 -23.97 -0.06 7.93
CA LEU A 101 -23.18 1.14 8.23
C LEU A 101 -22.48 1.59 6.95
N ASN A 102 -21.93 2.80 6.98
CA ASN A 102 -21.13 3.33 5.88
C ASN A 102 -19.67 2.90 6.07
N TYR A 103 -19.16 2.09 5.15
CA TYR A 103 -17.81 1.55 5.19
C TYR A 103 -16.89 2.23 4.18
N GLU A 104 -15.59 2.08 4.45
CA GLU A 104 -14.52 2.38 3.52
C GLU A 104 -13.49 1.25 3.53
N VAL A 105 -12.85 1.03 2.39
CA VAL A 105 -11.83 0.00 2.21
C VAL A 105 -10.50 0.56 1.73
N ARG A 106 -9.41 -0.13 2.06
CA ARG A 106 -8.13 0.06 1.38
C ARG A 106 -7.55 -1.29 0.99
N PHE A 107 -6.76 -1.28 -0.08
CA PHE A 107 -6.18 -2.48 -0.66
C PHE A 107 -4.67 -2.49 -0.44
N CYS A 108 -4.15 -3.69 -0.19
CA CYS A 108 -2.73 -3.91 -0.12
C CYS A 108 -2.19 -4.33 -1.49
N CYS A 109 -1.30 -3.54 -2.05
CA CYS A 109 -0.60 -3.86 -3.28
C CYS A 109 0.85 -4.22 -2.98
N LEU A 110 1.25 -5.47 -3.23
CA LEU A 110 2.64 -5.85 -3.08
C LEU A 110 3.48 -5.18 -4.14
N LYS A 111 4.32 -4.23 -3.74
CA LYS A 111 5.40 -3.73 -4.59
C LYS A 111 6.72 -4.38 -4.17
N PRO A 112 7.42 -5.10 -5.08
CA PRO A 112 8.70 -5.69 -4.74
C PRO A 112 9.66 -4.61 -4.25
N THR A 113 10.48 -4.94 -3.25
CA THR A 113 11.57 -4.05 -2.86
C THR A 113 12.50 -3.85 -4.07
N PRO A 114 12.92 -2.61 -4.35
CA PRO A 114 13.72 -2.34 -5.53
C PRO A 114 15.07 -3.06 -5.42
N THR A 115 15.32 -4.00 -6.31
CA THR A 115 16.63 -4.63 -6.46
C THR A 115 17.52 -3.77 -7.34
N CYS A 116 18.76 -3.53 -6.91
CA CYS A 116 19.73 -2.76 -7.67
C CYS A 116 20.83 -3.66 -8.22
N THR A 117 20.97 -3.71 -9.55
CA THR A 117 22.03 -4.45 -10.24
C THR A 117 23.32 -3.63 -10.42
N GLY A 118 23.28 -2.34 -10.13
CA GLY A 118 24.42 -1.43 -10.18
C GLY A 118 24.72 -0.81 -8.81
N THR A 119 25.01 0.49 -8.79
CA THR A 119 25.31 1.25 -7.58
C THR A 119 24.16 2.19 -7.24
N TRP A 120 23.71 2.14 -5.98
CA TRP A 120 22.80 3.14 -5.44
C TRP A 120 23.50 4.49 -5.32
N SER A 121 22.87 5.55 -5.81
CA SER A 121 23.26 6.92 -5.50
C SER A 121 23.08 7.21 -4.00
N GLN A 122 23.62 8.36 -3.56
CA GLN A 122 23.14 8.99 -2.34
C GLN A 122 21.65 9.32 -2.43
N PHE A 123 21.02 9.58 -1.28
CA PHE A 123 19.67 10.15 -1.26
C PHE A 123 19.71 11.63 -1.62
N TYR A 124 18.70 12.04 -2.39
CA TYR A 124 18.47 13.40 -2.81
C TYR A 124 17.11 13.86 -2.29
N ASN A 125 17.08 15.10 -1.82
CA ASN A 125 15.89 15.83 -1.42
C ASN A 125 16.07 17.25 -1.98
N ARG A 126 15.33 17.56 -3.04
CA ARG A 126 15.43 18.83 -3.76
C ARG A 126 14.17 19.66 -3.61
N ASP A 127 13.03 19.02 -3.38
CA ASP A 127 11.76 19.67 -3.13
C ASP A 127 11.40 19.50 -1.65
N ALA A 128 10.74 20.50 -1.11
CA ALA A 128 10.14 20.40 0.23
C ALA A 128 8.63 20.40 0.02
N PRO A 129 7.86 19.67 0.85
CA PRO A 129 6.41 19.54 0.70
C PRO A 129 5.76 20.91 0.82
N SER A 130 5.52 21.56 -0.31
CA SER A 130 5.08 22.94 -0.38
C SER A 130 4.33 23.19 -1.68
N GLY A 131 3.46 24.20 -1.70
CA GLY A 131 2.60 24.46 -2.85
C GLY A 131 1.73 23.25 -3.21
N SER A 132 2.10 22.53 -4.27
CA SER A 132 1.29 21.43 -4.83
C SER A 132 1.61 20.04 -4.27
N GLY A 133 2.71 19.86 -3.54
CA GLY A 133 3.13 18.56 -3.04
C GLY A 133 4.62 18.45 -2.79
N ASP A 134 5.12 17.22 -2.84
CA ASP A 134 6.55 16.92 -2.77
C ASP A 134 6.98 16.19 -4.05
N TRP A 135 7.96 16.77 -4.75
CA TRP A 135 8.33 16.39 -6.11
C TRP A 135 9.82 16.13 -6.27
N GLU A 136 10.23 14.87 -6.09
CA GLU A 136 11.60 14.43 -6.34
C GLU A 136 11.74 13.83 -7.75
N THR A 137 11.48 14.65 -8.76
CA THR A 137 11.53 14.21 -10.16
C THR A 137 12.97 13.98 -10.63
N LEU A 138 13.20 12.90 -11.39
CA LEU A 138 14.52 12.60 -11.96
C LEU A 138 15.02 13.75 -12.86
N LYS A 139 14.11 14.39 -13.60
CA LYS A 139 14.44 15.51 -14.48
C LYS A 139 15.00 16.70 -13.67
N ASP A 140 14.33 17.09 -12.60
CA ASP A 140 14.73 18.24 -11.80
C ASP A 140 15.98 17.96 -10.98
N LEU A 141 16.11 16.73 -10.46
CA LEU A 141 17.31 16.29 -9.75
C LEU A 141 18.55 16.30 -10.65
N ARG A 142 18.44 15.91 -11.93
CA ARG A 142 19.56 15.96 -12.88
C ARG A 142 20.01 17.38 -13.22
N ASN A 143 19.14 18.38 -13.07
CA ASN A 143 19.52 19.79 -13.28
C ASN A 143 20.46 20.30 -12.18
N VAL A 144 20.44 19.69 -10.99
CA VAL A 144 21.27 20.09 -9.84
C VAL A 144 22.34 19.05 -9.47
N HIS A 145 22.22 17.81 -9.94
CA HIS A 145 23.14 16.71 -9.67
C HIS A 145 23.60 16.04 -10.97
N SER A 146 24.81 16.40 -11.42
CA SER A 146 25.38 15.92 -12.69
C SER A 146 25.76 14.43 -12.70
N ASN A 147 25.77 13.76 -11.55
CA ASN A 147 26.19 12.38 -11.38
C ASN A 147 25.05 11.34 -11.47
N LEU A 148 23.81 11.78 -11.72
CA LEU A 148 22.67 10.88 -11.91
C LEU A 148 22.63 10.32 -13.33
N CYS A 149 22.55 8.99 -13.43
CA CYS A 149 22.49 8.28 -14.71
C CYS A 149 21.22 8.63 -15.50
N ALA A 150 21.30 8.41 -16.82
CA ALA A 150 20.20 8.75 -17.72
C ALA A 150 18.98 7.85 -17.55
N ASN A 151 19.20 6.56 -17.30
CA ASN A 151 18.18 5.53 -17.18
C ASN A 151 18.44 4.71 -15.92
N PRO A 152 17.97 5.16 -14.74
CA PRO A 152 18.04 4.36 -13.52
C PRO A 152 17.27 3.05 -13.69
N SER A 153 17.82 1.95 -13.18
CA SER A 153 17.14 0.64 -13.22
C SER A 153 16.17 0.45 -12.06
N ALA A 154 16.34 1.22 -10.98
CA ALA A 154 15.49 1.19 -9.80
C ALA A 154 15.51 2.54 -9.07
N ILE A 155 14.54 2.74 -8.19
CA ILE A 155 14.41 3.90 -7.31
C ILE A 155 13.99 3.43 -5.93
N ASP A 156 14.48 4.10 -4.90
CA ASP A 156 14.09 3.89 -3.50
C ASP A 156 13.75 5.25 -2.88
N ALA A 157 12.72 5.30 -2.06
CA ALA A 157 12.22 6.53 -1.46
C ALA A 157 11.95 6.36 0.03
N ARG A 158 12.24 7.41 0.79
CA ARG A 158 12.10 7.41 2.25
C ARG A 158 11.55 8.72 2.75
N VAL A 159 10.83 8.67 3.86
CA VAL A 159 10.47 9.88 4.62
C VAL A 159 11.74 10.50 5.20
N VAL A 160 11.94 11.80 5.00
CA VAL A 160 13.18 12.49 5.41
C VAL A 160 13.39 12.41 6.92
N GLN A 161 12.34 12.67 7.71
CA GLN A 161 12.42 12.77 9.16
C GLN A 161 12.66 11.43 9.85
N THR A 162 11.97 10.37 9.41
CA THR A 162 12.01 9.06 10.08
C THR A 162 12.96 8.09 9.39
N ASN A 163 13.37 8.38 8.15
CA ASN A 163 14.13 7.47 7.28
C ASN A 163 13.45 6.11 7.04
N LEU A 164 12.14 6.03 7.31
CA LEU A 164 11.31 4.88 6.99
C LEU A 164 10.99 4.87 5.50
N ASP A 165 10.65 3.68 5.02
CA ASP A 165 10.21 3.47 3.63
C ASP A 165 8.97 4.34 3.34
N TYR A 166 8.91 4.95 2.16
CA TYR A 166 7.79 5.82 1.78
C TYR A 166 6.43 5.12 1.91
N ARG A 167 6.39 3.79 1.73
CA ARG A 167 5.15 3.02 1.77
C ARG A 167 4.53 2.93 3.16
N THR A 168 5.28 3.24 4.21
CA THR A 168 4.76 3.29 5.59
C THR A 168 4.13 4.64 5.93
N ALA A 169 4.20 5.63 5.04
CA ALA A 169 3.73 6.98 5.32
C ALA A 169 2.20 7.14 5.26
N ASN A 170 1.46 6.11 4.84
CA ASN A 170 0.00 6.15 4.66
C ASN A 170 -0.46 7.31 3.74
N GLU A 171 0.31 7.57 2.68
CA GLU A 171 0.07 8.61 1.69
C GLU A 171 -0.02 8.01 0.29
N ASN A 172 -0.77 8.67 -0.59
CA ASN A 172 -0.79 8.38 -2.02
C ASN A 172 0.47 8.97 -2.67
N VAL A 173 1.49 8.13 -2.77
CA VAL A 173 2.82 8.47 -3.30
C VAL A 173 3.11 7.60 -4.51
N GLY A 174 3.39 8.24 -5.63
CA GLY A 174 3.87 7.55 -6.82
C GLY A 174 5.39 7.52 -6.88
N LEU A 175 5.94 6.42 -7.39
CA LEU A 175 7.37 6.18 -7.48
C LEU A 175 7.73 5.43 -8.76
N SER A 176 8.64 5.98 -9.56
CA SER A 176 9.12 5.35 -10.80
C SER A 176 10.59 5.68 -11.08
N PRO A 177 11.44 4.72 -11.48
CA PRO A 177 12.83 5.01 -11.85
C PRO A 177 12.97 6.00 -13.01
N ALA A 178 11.98 6.04 -13.91
CA ALA A 178 12.00 6.92 -15.08
C ALA A 178 11.49 8.34 -14.78
N TYR A 179 10.62 8.49 -13.77
CA TYR A 179 10.01 9.78 -13.45
C TYR A 179 10.56 10.41 -12.16
N GLY A 180 10.83 9.61 -11.13
CA GLY A 180 11.11 10.06 -9.77
C GLY A 180 9.97 9.73 -8.81
N LEU A 181 9.92 10.45 -7.68
CA LEU A 181 8.79 10.43 -6.75
C LEU A 181 7.85 11.61 -7.03
N TRP A 182 6.55 11.37 -6.86
CA TRP A 182 5.55 12.42 -6.78
C TRP A 182 4.54 12.14 -5.68
N CYS A 183 4.36 13.12 -4.81
CA CYS A 183 3.24 13.19 -3.89
C CYS A 183 2.48 14.49 -4.17
N GLN A 184 1.16 14.42 -4.32
CA GLN A 184 0.31 15.59 -4.52
C GLN A 184 -0.53 15.87 -3.28
N ASN A 185 -0.45 17.09 -2.75
CA ASN A 185 -1.19 17.52 -1.55
C ASN A 185 -2.70 17.21 -1.68
N LYS A 186 -3.30 17.55 -2.81
CA LYS A 186 -4.74 17.34 -3.09
C LYS A 186 -5.20 15.87 -3.09
N HIS A 187 -4.29 14.90 -3.12
CA HIS A 187 -4.62 13.48 -3.10
C HIS A 187 -4.39 12.84 -1.72
N GLN A 188 -3.92 13.62 -0.74
CA GLN A 188 -3.72 13.18 0.64
C GLN A 188 -4.94 13.50 1.49
N THR A 189 -5.19 12.69 2.50
CA THR A 189 -6.34 12.83 3.40
C THR A 189 -6.28 14.11 4.24
N ASP A 190 -5.09 14.57 4.60
CA ASP A 190 -4.82 15.80 5.34
C ASP A 190 -4.46 17.00 4.44
N ASN A 191 -4.56 16.82 3.12
CA ASN A 191 -4.13 17.77 2.10
C ASN A 191 -2.64 18.14 2.15
N TYR A 192 -1.79 17.27 2.69
CA TYR A 192 -0.37 17.54 2.83
C TYR A 192 0.48 16.30 2.57
N CYS A 193 1.57 16.45 1.83
CA CYS A 193 2.56 15.39 1.63
C CYS A 193 3.62 15.39 2.73
N GLN A 194 4.08 14.23 3.16
CA GLN A 194 5.35 14.12 3.87
C GLN A 194 6.49 14.62 3.00
N ASN A 195 7.59 14.96 3.66
CA ASN A 195 8.84 15.27 2.98
C ASN A 195 9.59 13.97 2.62
N TYR A 196 9.80 13.72 1.34
CA TYR A 196 10.48 12.51 0.87
C TYR A 196 11.87 12.80 0.30
N LYS A 197 12.69 11.76 0.30
CA LYS A 197 13.98 11.76 -0.38
C LYS A 197 14.11 10.49 -1.21
N VAL A 198 14.75 10.59 -2.36
CA VAL A 198 14.89 9.49 -3.31
C VAL A 198 16.36 9.16 -3.58
N ARG A 199 16.64 7.91 -3.93
CA ARG A 199 17.91 7.50 -4.53
C ARG A 199 17.64 6.61 -5.73
N PHE A 200 18.59 6.59 -6.65
CA PHE A 200 18.48 5.90 -7.92
C PHE A 200 19.56 4.83 -8.03
N CYS A 201 19.20 3.67 -8.58
CA CYS A 201 20.16 2.64 -8.93
C CYS A 201 20.68 2.93 -10.34
N CYS A 202 21.98 3.18 -10.44
CA CYS A 202 22.65 3.46 -11.70
C CYS A 202 23.61 2.32 -12.06
N PRO A 203 23.79 1.99 -13.35
CA PRO A 203 24.75 0.98 -13.81
C PRO A 203 26.19 1.27 -13.35
#